data_AF-D2QE91-F1
#
_entry.id   AF-D2QE91-F1
#
_cell.length_a   1.000
_cell.length_b   1.000
_cell.length_c   1.000
_cell.angle_alpha   90.00
_cell.angle_beta   90.00
_cell.angle_gamma   90.00
#
_symmetry.space_group_name_H-M   'P 1'
#
loop_
_entity.id
_entity.type
_entity.pdbx_description
1 polymer ?
#
loop_
_entity_poly.entity_id
_entity_poly.type
_entity_poly.pdbx_seq_one_letter_code
_entity_poly.pdbx_strand_id
1 'polypeptide(L)'
;MFFRSLSFLFLLSLCASAQKLVPPVLHPNPAGELQTYRENLIALRKEHTSQRELPDLKFFLFGMGNRLKLIYRNGRLLNALTGNIEEQWKVKEELIVPSAYLVHLVLADGQIVQILENETGVWLLQPTKRPRLIPGTRSRLNLPQFADKRFGPVLRVLHQELLINIIHGRPVPNFLVYPKPRYRDAALMGMVLRETTNLAVIQDWIMAIHDPFDRNNQGIAEADNLGEVLFLVSLVSGKTHPVVQMVLDSVARFRRENYILGQTDSDEHPVYQTKWLKYGLKSLNLPDAYVVPKQYDSYSSLFWWGYTNEHVAGKKFDEGSRTNRPYLVWAEDHFYQEKRGMLGNLDYPLSWEQKSGNAHYPGMTVLDKDLVKQKLAFPHSWHAAEMFLLLYK
;
A
#
# COMPACT_ATOMS: atom_id res chain seq x y z
N MET A 1 -63.72 -25.00 1.49
CA MET A 1 -62.84 -25.91 2.24
C MET A 1 -61.56 -26.02 1.41
N PHE A 2 -60.38 -25.51 1.77
CA PHE A 2 -59.74 -25.37 3.07
C PHE A 2 -59.01 -24.01 3.18
N PHE A 3 -59.09 -23.43 4.38
CA PHE A 3 -58.27 -22.33 4.89
C PHE A 3 -56.85 -22.82 5.25
N ARG A 4 -55.85 -21.93 5.20
CA ARG A 4 -54.66 -21.78 6.09
C ARG A 4 -53.46 -21.28 5.28
N SER A 5 -52.59 -20.38 5.74
CA SER A 5 -52.54 -19.50 6.90
C SER A 5 -51.46 -18.47 6.56
N LEU A 6 -51.68 -17.22 6.98
CA LEU A 6 -50.63 -16.21 7.08
C LEU A 6 -49.49 -16.75 7.95
N SER A 7 -48.24 -16.49 7.55
CA SER A 7 -47.11 -16.39 8.46
C SER A 7 -46.28 -15.17 8.09
N PHE A 8 -46.52 -14.11 8.85
CA PHE A 8 -45.67 -12.95 9.02
C PHE A 8 -44.22 -13.37 9.30
N LEU A 9 -43.27 -12.81 8.55
CA LEU A 9 -41.85 -12.76 8.93
C LEU A 9 -41.48 -11.29 9.14
N PHE A 10 -41.88 -10.78 10.30
CA PHE A 10 -41.21 -9.68 11.00
C PHE A 10 -40.25 -10.31 12.02
N LEU A 11 -39.15 -9.60 12.34
CA LEU A 11 -38.05 -9.91 13.31
C LEU A 11 -36.74 -10.24 12.57
N LEU A 12 -35.61 -9.54 12.70
CA LEU A 12 -35.15 -8.53 13.66
C LEU A 12 -34.19 -7.56 12.94
N SER A 13 -34.52 -6.28 12.90
CA SER A 13 -33.49 -5.25 12.77
C SER A 13 -32.73 -5.21 14.10
N LEU A 14 -31.60 -5.90 14.16
CA LEU A 14 -30.60 -5.67 15.19
C LEU A 14 -30.16 -4.21 15.08
N CYS A 15 -30.71 -3.36 15.92
CA CYS A 15 -30.14 -2.06 16.24
C CYS A 15 -28.68 -2.31 16.63
N ALA A 16 -27.76 -2.02 15.69
CA ALA A 16 -26.36 -1.87 15.99
C ALA A 16 -26.25 -0.69 16.97
N SER A 17 -26.32 -1.02 18.26
CA SER A 17 -25.84 -0.18 19.33
C SER A 17 -24.46 0.30 18.91
N ALA A 18 -24.36 1.58 18.53
CA ALA A 18 -23.10 2.22 18.29
C ALA A 18 -22.37 2.26 19.63
N GLN A 19 -21.62 1.20 19.95
CA GLN A 19 -20.70 1.18 21.08
C GLN A 19 -19.89 2.46 20.99
N LYS A 20 -20.01 3.29 22.03
CA LYS A 20 -19.24 4.53 22.17
C LYS A 20 -17.78 4.11 22.07
N LEU A 21 -17.10 4.53 21.01
CA LEU A 21 -15.68 4.23 20.79
C LEU A 21 -14.89 4.66 22.03
N VAL A 22 -14.21 3.71 22.66
CA VAL A 22 -13.34 3.99 23.81
C VAL A 22 -12.18 4.84 23.30
N PRO A 23 -11.99 6.07 23.81
CA PRO A 23 -10.86 6.90 23.40
C PRO A 23 -9.53 6.18 23.72
N PRO A 24 -8.49 6.34 22.88
CA PRO A 24 -7.19 5.76 23.16
C PRO A 24 -6.57 6.34 24.43
N VAL A 25 -5.74 5.54 25.08
CA VAL A 25 -4.96 5.91 26.26
C VAL A 25 -3.48 6.03 25.90
N LEU A 26 -2.70 6.66 26.77
CA LEU A 26 -1.24 6.74 26.62
C LEU A 26 -0.64 5.33 26.49
N HIS A 27 0.27 5.17 25.54
CA HIS A 27 1.08 3.98 25.39
C HIS A 27 2.07 3.89 26.56
N PRO A 28 2.05 2.82 27.37
CA PRO A 28 2.76 2.77 28.64
C PRO A 28 4.27 2.55 28.51
N ASN A 29 4.73 1.85 27.47
CA ASN A 29 6.16 1.56 27.27
C ASN A 29 6.61 1.76 25.80
N PRO A 30 6.69 3.01 25.30
CA PRO A 30 7.11 3.28 23.93
C PRO A 30 8.53 2.76 23.60
N ALA A 31 9.46 2.85 24.57
CA ALA A 31 10.84 2.42 24.37
C ALA A 31 10.98 0.90 24.20
N GLY A 32 10.26 0.11 25.00
CA GLY A 32 10.24 -1.34 24.85
C GLY A 32 9.65 -1.78 23.50
N GLU A 33 8.56 -1.14 23.08
CA GLU A 33 7.92 -1.43 21.79
C GLU A 33 8.85 -1.12 20.61
N LEU A 34 9.58 0.00 20.66
CA LEU A 34 10.60 0.32 19.65
C LEU A 34 11.74 -0.71 19.63
N GLN A 35 12.18 -1.17 20.81
CA GLN A 35 13.22 -2.17 20.92
C GLN A 35 12.79 -3.50 20.27
N THR A 36 11.58 -3.97 20.56
CA THR A 36 11.00 -5.17 19.93
C THR A 36 10.91 -5.03 18.41
N TYR A 37 10.49 -3.86 17.91
CA TYR A 37 10.48 -3.58 16.48
C TYR A 37 11.88 -3.65 15.85
N ARG A 38 12.88 -3.01 16.47
CA ARG A 38 14.26 -3.01 15.99
C ARG A 38 14.87 -4.40 15.95
N GLU A 39 14.62 -5.23 16.97
CA GLU A 39 15.06 -6.63 16.99
C GLU A 39 14.47 -7.43 15.84
N ASN A 40 13.18 -7.25 15.55
CA ASN A 40 12.52 -7.86 14.40
C ASN A 40 13.14 -7.39 13.07
N LEU A 41 13.39 -6.09 12.92
CA LEU A 41 13.97 -5.53 11.70
C LEU A 41 15.42 -5.98 11.50
N ILE A 42 16.22 -6.06 12.57
CA ILE A 42 17.58 -6.62 12.54
C ILE A 42 17.56 -8.09 12.11
N ALA A 43 16.62 -8.89 12.65
CA ALA A 43 16.46 -10.27 12.24
C ALA A 43 16.12 -10.38 10.75
N LEU A 44 15.23 -9.53 10.23
CA LEU A 44 14.90 -9.48 8.81
C LEU A 44 16.12 -9.10 7.94
N ARG A 45 16.90 -8.08 8.35
CA ARG A 45 18.14 -7.66 7.66
C ARG A 45 19.23 -8.72 7.66
N LYS A 46 19.23 -9.66 8.62
CA LYS A 46 20.13 -10.82 8.62
C LYS A 46 19.72 -11.84 7.55
N GLU A 47 18.44 -11.92 7.22
CA GLU A 47 17.93 -12.83 6.18
C GLU A 47 18.04 -12.26 4.78
N HIS A 48 17.88 -10.94 4.65
CA HIS A 48 18.03 -10.20 3.40
C HIS A 48 19.29 -9.33 3.49
N THR A 49 20.43 -9.92 3.12
CA THR A 49 21.76 -9.32 3.31
C THR A 49 22.03 -8.13 2.38
N SER A 50 21.20 -7.92 1.37
CA SER A 50 21.32 -6.80 0.44
C SER A 50 20.78 -5.54 1.10
N GLN A 51 21.68 -4.63 1.46
CA GLN A 51 21.33 -3.40 2.18
C GLN A 51 21.62 -2.15 1.36
N ARG A 52 20.87 -1.11 1.66
CA ARG A 52 21.03 0.21 1.06
C ARG A 52 21.13 1.28 2.14
N GLU A 53 22.18 2.08 2.06
CA GLU A 53 22.27 3.33 2.80
C GLU A 53 21.28 4.35 2.24
N LEU A 54 20.37 4.80 3.09
CA LEU A 54 19.37 5.80 2.78
C LEU A 54 19.53 7.01 3.72
N PRO A 55 19.08 8.21 3.32
CA PRO A 55 19.17 9.40 4.18
C PRO A 55 18.36 9.23 5.47
N ASP A 56 19.04 9.31 6.62
CA ASP A 56 18.39 9.25 7.94
C ASP A 56 17.65 10.56 8.23
N LEU A 57 16.35 10.55 7.97
CA LEU A 57 15.45 11.66 8.22
C LEU A 57 14.55 11.32 9.41
N LYS A 58 14.64 12.09 10.48
CA LYS A 58 13.74 11.95 11.64
C LYS A 58 12.36 12.54 11.34
N PHE A 59 11.45 11.73 10.83
CA PHE A 59 10.04 12.08 10.64
C PHE A 59 9.12 10.86 10.79
N PHE A 60 7.82 11.11 10.95
CA PHE A 60 6.81 10.05 10.89
C PHE A 60 5.56 10.54 10.14
N LEU A 61 4.96 9.67 9.32
CA LEU A 61 3.75 9.99 8.59
C LEU A 61 2.52 9.46 9.32
N PHE A 62 1.54 10.33 9.49
CA PHE A 62 0.23 9.99 10.03
C PHE A 62 -0.85 10.25 8.97
N GLY A 63 -2.01 9.60 9.14
CA GLY A 63 -3.15 9.77 8.26
C GLY A 63 -3.32 8.60 7.29
N MET A 64 -3.26 7.37 7.80
CA MET A 64 -3.59 6.15 7.08
C MET A 64 -5.00 6.22 6.46
N GLY A 65 -5.18 5.65 5.27
CA GLY A 65 -6.46 5.64 4.56
C GLY A 65 -6.91 7.03 4.12
N ASN A 66 -8.20 7.35 4.19
CA ASN A 66 -8.74 8.64 3.71
C ASN A 66 -8.62 9.80 4.71
N ARG A 67 -7.72 9.68 5.68
CA ARG A 67 -7.47 10.70 6.70
C ARG A 67 -6.60 11.83 6.15
N LEU A 68 -6.71 12.99 6.79
CA LEU A 68 -5.77 14.10 6.61
C LEU A 68 -4.32 13.58 6.76
N LYS A 69 -3.49 13.87 5.75
CA LYS A 69 -2.08 13.47 5.72
C LYS A 69 -1.27 14.42 6.59
N LEU A 70 -0.50 13.86 7.50
CA LEU A 70 0.24 14.61 8.50
C LEU A 70 1.69 14.13 8.55
N ILE A 71 2.62 15.06 8.82
CA ILE A 71 4.04 14.78 9.02
C ILE A 71 4.40 15.27 10.41
N TYR A 72 4.87 14.37 11.28
CA TYR A 72 5.63 14.78 12.44
C TYR A 72 7.11 14.99 12.06
N ARG A 73 7.70 16.13 12.42
CA ARG A 73 9.14 16.40 12.30
C ARG A 73 9.58 17.48 13.27
N ASN A 74 10.65 17.23 14.04
CA ASN A 74 11.32 18.21 14.90
C ASN A 74 10.35 19.00 15.80
N GLY A 75 9.46 18.31 16.52
CA GLY A 75 8.47 18.93 17.40
C GLY A 75 7.34 19.68 16.70
N ARG A 76 7.11 19.44 15.40
CA ARG A 76 5.98 20.00 14.65
C ARG A 76 5.15 18.88 14.05
N LEU A 77 3.83 19.06 14.07
CA LEU A 77 2.88 18.26 13.29
C LEU A 77 2.38 19.14 12.15
N LEU A 78 2.69 18.73 10.92
CA LEU A 78 2.42 19.49 9.71
C LEU A 78 1.34 18.78 8.88
N ASN A 79 0.49 19.55 8.21
CA ASN A 79 -0.29 19.05 7.10
C ASN A 79 0.63 18.73 5.92
N ALA A 80 0.65 17.47 5.48
CA ALA A 80 1.60 17.00 4.48
C ALA A 80 1.39 17.63 3.09
N LEU A 81 0.18 18.08 2.79
CA LEU A 81 -0.19 18.61 1.46
C LEU A 81 -0.06 20.13 1.39
N THR A 82 -0.30 20.83 2.49
CA THR A 82 -0.28 22.30 2.53
C THR A 82 0.97 22.87 3.20
N GLY A 83 1.68 22.07 3.99
CA GLY A 83 2.80 22.52 4.82
C GLY A 83 2.39 23.29 6.08
N ASN A 84 1.09 23.50 6.30
CA ASN A 84 0.59 24.21 7.48
C ASN A 84 0.97 23.49 8.77
N ILE A 85 1.33 24.25 9.79
CA ILE A 85 1.59 23.73 11.13
C ILE A 85 0.25 23.51 11.83
N GLU A 86 -0.10 22.26 12.11
CA GLU A 86 -1.28 21.89 12.87
C GLU A 86 -1.00 21.99 14.38
N GLU A 87 0.22 21.59 14.80
CA GLU A 87 0.66 21.66 16.19
C GLU A 87 2.17 21.88 16.27
N GLN A 88 2.64 22.49 17.35
CA GLN A 88 4.05 22.72 17.61
C GLN A 88 4.38 22.64 19.10
N TRP A 89 5.50 22.00 19.41
CA TRP A 89 6.00 21.82 20.77
C TRP A 89 7.47 22.21 20.89
N LYS A 90 7.86 22.61 22.10
CA LYS A 90 9.28 22.72 22.49
C LYS A 90 9.73 21.36 23.03
N VAL A 91 10.28 20.54 22.15
CA VAL A 91 10.66 19.15 22.45
C VAL A 91 12.06 19.10 23.06
N LYS A 92 12.21 18.34 24.16
CA LYS A 92 13.49 17.97 24.76
C LYS A 92 13.95 16.62 24.21
N GLU A 93 13.05 15.63 24.21
CA GLU A 93 13.32 14.28 23.73
C GLU A 93 12.14 13.81 22.87
N GLU A 94 12.44 13.10 21.78
CA GLU A 94 11.45 12.48 20.90
C GLU A 94 11.79 11.02 20.64
N LEU A 95 10.75 10.21 20.56
CA LEU A 95 10.82 8.79 20.21
C LEU A 95 9.73 8.46 19.20
N ILE A 96 10.14 8.00 18.02
CA ILE A 96 9.24 7.52 16.97
C ILE A 96 9.19 6.00 17.08
N VAL A 97 7.99 5.44 17.17
CA VAL A 97 7.74 3.99 17.27
C VAL A 97 6.87 3.58 16.09
N PRO A 98 7.47 3.23 14.93
CA PRO A 98 6.72 2.99 13.70
C PRO A 98 5.69 1.86 13.82
N SER A 99 6.06 0.75 14.47
CA SER A 99 5.15 -0.39 14.69
C SER A 99 3.93 -0.03 15.53
N ALA A 100 4.05 0.94 16.43
CA ALA A 100 2.95 1.39 17.29
C ALA A 100 2.17 2.58 16.72
N TYR A 101 2.55 3.08 15.54
CA TYR A 101 2.00 4.30 14.95
C TYR A 101 2.02 5.48 15.93
N LEU A 102 3.15 5.64 16.60
CA LEU A 102 3.29 6.50 17.77
C LEU A 102 4.52 7.41 17.66
N VAL A 103 4.32 8.67 18.03
CA VAL A 103 5.40 9.60 18.38
C VAL A 103 5.22 9.99 19.84
N HIS A 104 6.23 9.72 20.66
CA HIS A 104 6.28 10.09 22.07
C HIS A 104 7.26 11.25 22.27
N LEU A 105 6.80 12.29 22.96
CA LEU A 105 7.54 13.52 23.20
C LEU A 105 7.65 13.78 24.70
N VAL A 106 8.86 14.14 25.13
CA VAL A 106 9.10 14.83 26.40
C VAL A 106 9.39 16.29 26.08
N LEU A 107 8.57 17.19 26.61
CA LEU A 107 8.68 18.62 26.37
C LEU A 107 9.75 19.25 27.28
N ALA A 108 10.17 20.47 26.94
CA ALA A 108 11.17 21.22 27.70
C ALA A 108 10.76 21.49 29.17
N ASP A 109 9.46 21.51 29.46
CA ASP A 109 8.90 21.66 30.81
C ASP A 109 8.64 20.31 31.52
N GLY A 110 9.08 19.20 30.93
CA GLY A 110 8.90 17.85 31.47
C GLY A 110 7.53 17.23 31.18
N GLN A 111 6.61 17.92 30.50
CA GLN A 111 5.33 17.33 30.10
C GLN A 111 5.51 16.24 29.05
N ILE A 112 4.61 15.25 29.08
CA ILE A 112 4.54 14.19 28.08
C ILE A 112 3.41 14.48 27.09
N VAL A 113 3.72 14.32 25.80
CA VAL A 113 2.75 14.29 24.70
C VAL A 113 2.96 13.01 23.90
N GLN A 114 1.87 12.35 23.52
CA GLN A 114 1.91 11.28 22.53
C GLN A 114 0.98 11.62 21.36
N ILE A 115 1.50 11.47 20.15
CA ILE A 115 0.75 11.49 18.89
C ILE A 115 0.57 10.03 18.48
N LEU A 116 -0.67 9.52 18.55
CA LEU A 116 -0.98 8.11 18.30
C LEU A 116 -2.02 7.99 17.20
N GLU A 117 -1.78 7.15 16.20
CA GLU A 117 -2.78 6.80 15.20
C GLU A 117 -3.34 5.39 15.42
N ASN A 118 -4.66 5.27 15.50
CA ASN A 118 -5.36 4.00 15.69
C ASN A 118 -6.45 3.78 14.63
N GLU A 119 -7.32 2.79 14.82
CA GLU A 119 -8.41 2.41 13.93
C GLU A 119 -9.42 3.54 13.69
N THR A 120 -9.42 4.60 14.50
CA THR A 120 -10.43 5.67 14.46
C THR A 120 -9.91 7.04 14.02
N GLY A 121 -8.60 7.28 14.14
CA GLY A 121 -7.95 8.52 13.71
C GLY A 121 -6.62 8.78 14.38
N VAL A 122 -6.13 10.02 14.26
CA VAL A 122 -4.88 10.49 14.86
C VAL A 122 -5.21 11.29 16.12
N TRP A 123 -4.60 10.93 17.24
CA TRP A 123 -4.92 11.43 18.56
C TRP A 123 -3.71 12.08 19.21
N LEU A 124 -3.99 13.13 19.99
CA LEU A 124 -3.07 13.71 20.94
C LEU A 124 -3.46 13.32 22.35
N LEU A 125 -2.49 12.78 23.07
CA LEU A 125 -2.66 12.21 24.40
C LEU A 125 -1.69 12.90 25.36
N GLN A 126 -2.21 13.29 26.52
CA GLN A 126 -1.42 13.87 27.62
C GLN A 126 -1.97 13.32 28.95
N PRO A 127 -1.14 13.08 29.98
CA PRO A 127 -1.59 12.40 31.21
C PRO A 127 -2.77 13.06 31.91
N THR A 128 -2.86 14.40 31.88
CA THR A 128 -3.85 15.19 32.61
C THR A 128 -4.97 15.75 31.73
N LYS A 129 -4.98 15.44 30.42
CA LYS A 129 -5.98 15.97 29.48
C LYS A 129 -6.77 14.85 28.83
N ARG A 130 -8.02 15.16 28.46
CA ARG A 130 -8.83 14.24 27.67
C ARG A 130 -8.16 13.99 26.30
N PRO A 131 -8.16 12.75 25.78
CA PRO A 131 -7.70 12.46 24.42
C PRO A 131 -8.35 13.38 23.40
N ARG A 132 -7.54 14.01 22.55
CA ARG A 132 -8.01 14.93 21.49
C ARG A 132 -7.76 14.33 20.12
N LEU A 133 -8.82 14.16 19.35
CA LEU A 133 -8.72 13.77 17.95
C LEU A 133 -8.28 14.97 17.10
N ILE A 134 -7.30 14.78 16.21
CA ILE A 134 -6.92 15.79 15.21
C ILE A 134 -8.04 15.92 14.17
N PRO A 135 -8.58 17.14 13.92
CA PRO A 135 -9.59 17.37 12.89
C PRO A 135 -9.18 16.80 11.52
N GLY A 136 -10.15 16.29 10.75
CA GLY A 136 -9.88 15.70 9.44
C GLY A 136 -9.26 14.29 9.46
N THR A 137 -8.99 13.71 10.63
CA THR A 137 -8.42 12.36 10.74
C THR A 137 -9.43 11.29 11.14
N ARG A 138 -10.71 11.65 11.34
CA ARG A 138 -11.76 10.69 11.68
C ARG A 138 -12.10 9.80 10.48
N SER A 139 -11.61 8.57 10.48
CA SER A 139 -12.01 7.53 9.52
C SER A 139 -11.71 6.16 10.10
N ARG A 140 -12.58 5.17 9.88
CA ARG A 140 -12.35 3.81 10.36
C ARG A 140 -11.38 3.04 9.46
N LEU A 141 -10.52 2.23 10.09
CA LEU A 141 -9.58 1.31 9.47
C LEU A 141 -9.49 0.03 10.31
N ASN A 142 -9.03 -1.06 9.72
CA ASN A 142 -8.58 -2.24 10.48
C ASN A 142 -7.04 -2.21 10.59
N LEU A 143 -6.49 -2.26 11.80
CA LEU A 143 -5.03 -2.19 12.05
C LEU A 143 -4.54 -3.43 12.82
N PRO A 144 -4.52 -4.61 12.17
CA PRO A 144 -4.12 -5.87 12.82
C PRO A 144 -2.72 -5.80 13.46
N GLN A 145 -2.57 -6.49 14.60
CA GLN A 145 -1.30 -6.56 15.33
C GLN A 145 -0.30 -7.55 14.71
N PHE A 146 -0.77 -8.49 13.90
CA PHE A 146 0.03 -9.56 13.29
C PHE A 146 0.84 -10.36 14.31
N ALA A 147 0.27 -10.59 15.50
CA ALA A 147 0.96 -11.23 16.63
C ALA A 147 1.32 -12.70 16.37
N ASP A 148 0.64 -13.35 15.43
CA ASP A 148 0.88 -14.71 14.95
C ASP A 148 1.97 -14.79 13.86
N LYS A 149 2.46 -13.64 13.38
CA LYS A 149 3.44 -13.56 12.29
C LYS A 149 4.83 -13.29 12.84
N ARG A 150 5.82 -13.99 12.29
CA ARG A 150 7.23 -13.90 12.70
C ARG A 150 7.77 -12.47 12.72
N PHE A 151 7.40 -11.67 11.72
CA PHE A 151 7.82 -10.28 11.56
C PHE A 151 6.66 -9.31 11.79
N GLY A 152 5.76 -9.62 12.73
CA GLY A 152 4.54 -8.84 13.02
C GLY A 152 4.76 -7.32 13.12
N PRO A 153 5.73 -6.84 13.93
CA PRO A 153 6.05 -5.40 14.01
C PRO A 153 6.47 -4.77 12.67
N VAL A 154 7.19 -5.51 11.81
CA VAL A 154 7.57 -5.04 10.47
C VAL A 154 6.35 -4.99 9.55
N LEU A 155 5.48 -6.00 9.60
CA LEU A 155 4.22 -6.02 8.86
C LEU A 155 3.32 -4.82 9.23
N ARG A 156 3.31 -4.40 10.50
CA ARG A 156 2.60 -3.19 10.93
C ARG A 156 3.11 -1.94 10.22
N VAL A 157 4.43 -1.79 10.06
CA VAL A 157 5.04 -0.65 9.36
C VAL A 157 4.74 -0.69 7.86
N LEU A 158 4.92 -1.84 7.21
CA LEU A 158 4.61 -1.99 5.78
C LEU A 158 3.12 -1.74 5.48
N HIS A 159 2.24 -2.19 6.37
CA HIS A 159 0.81 -1.92 6.26
C HIS A 159 0.49 -0.42 6.39
N GLN A 160 1.17 0.30 7.29
CA GLN A 160 1.07 1.76 7.39
C GLN A 160 1.53 2.44 6.10
N GLU A 161 2.64 1.98 5.52
CA GLU A 161 3.20 2.54 4.27
C GLU A 161 2.31 2.32 3.04
N LEU A 162 1.48 1.27 3.07
CA LEU A 162 0.40 1.07 2.10
C LEU A 162 -0.75 2.05 2.35
N LEU A 163 -1.26 2.09 3.58
CA LEU A 163 -2.44 2.89 3.93
C LEU A 163 -2.20 4.39 3.83
N ILE A 164 -1.00 4.88 4.16
CA ILE A 164 -0.65 6.31 4.04
C ILE A 164 -0.69 6.79 2.59
N ASN A 165 -0.46 5.88 1.64
CA ASN A 165 -0.50 6.14 0.20
C ASN A 165 -1.90 6.00 -0.41
N ILE A 166 -2.95 5.99 0.42
CA ILE A 166 -4.32 6.18 -0.05
C ILE A 166 -4.72 7.64 0.20
N ILE A 167 -5.07 8.36 -0.86
CA ILE A 167 -5.44 9.78 -0.80
C ILE A 167 -6.78 10.00 -1.50
N HIS A 168 -7.76 10.56 -0.79
CA HIS A 168 -9.13 10.76 -1.32
C HIS A 168 -9.76 9.47 -1.89
N GLY A 169 -9.55 8.33 -1.23
CA GLY A 169 -10.02 7.01 -1.65
C GLY A 169 -9.16 6.34 -2.72
N ARG A 170 -8.10 7.00 -3.19
CA ARG A 170 -7.31 6.59 -4.35
C ARG A 170 -5.98 5.98 -3.90
N PRO A 171 -5.68 4.72 -4.25
CA PRO A 171 -4.40 4.08 -3.98
C PRO A 171 -3.34 4.60 -4.96
N VAL A 172 -2.35 5.35 -4.50
CA VAL A 172 -1.27 5.90 -5.34
C VAL A 172 0.08 5.27 -4.98
N PRO A 173 1.08 5.30 -5.88
CA PRO A 173 2.41 4.75 -5.58
C PRO A 173 3.09 5.48 -4.40
N ASN A 174 3.01 6.81 -4.40
CA ASN A 174 3.41 7.68 -3.30
C ASN A 174 2.61 8.98 -3.36
N PHE A 175 1.91 9.35 -2.28
CA PHE A 175 0.98 10.50 -2.30
C PHE A 175 1.64 11.87 -2.45
N LEU A 176 2.94 12.00 -2.20
CA LEU A 176 3.68 13.25 -2.34
C LEU A 176 4.17 13.49 -3.76
N VAL A 177 4.44 12.43 -4.54
CA VAL A 177 5.06 12.56 -5.88
C VAL A 177 4.23 11.98 -7.02
N TYR A 178 3.14 11.26 -6.73
CA TYR A 178 2.23 10.74 -7.75
C TYR A 178 0.82 11.33 -7.57
N PRO A 179 0.31 12.06 -8.57
CA PRO A 179 -1.01 12.70 -8.48
C PRO A 179 -2.19 11.75 -8.75
N LYS A 180 -1.93 10.55 -9.30
CA LYS A 180 -2.96 9.60 -9.73
C LYS A 180 -2.57 8.14 -9.41
N PRO A 181 -3.57 7.26 -9.21
CA PRO A 181 -3.35 5.82 -9.08
C PRO A 181 -2.72 5.21 -10.31
N ARG A 182 -1.91 4.17 -10.09
CA ARG A 182 -1.50 3.18 -11.09
C ARG A 182 -2.23 1.89 -10.83
N TYR A 183 -2.81 1.25 -11.85
CA TYR A 183 -3.57 0.02 -11.67
C TYR A 183 -2.69 -1.12 -11.19
N ARG A 184 -1.44 -1.20 -11.64
CA ARG A 184 -0.43 -2.15 -11.15
C ARG A 184 -0.20 -2.03 -9.64
N ASP A 185 0.21 -0.86 -9.17
CA ASP A 185 0.38 -0.58 -7.73
C ASP A 185 -0.93 -0.82 -6.96
N ALA A 186 -2.05 -0.32 -7.47
CA ALA A 186 -3.36 -0.47 -6.84
C ALA A 186 -3.80 -1.93 -6.72
N ALA A 187 -3.49 -2.78 -7.70
CA ALA A 187 -3.81 -4.20 -7.66
C ALA A 187 -3.03 -4.90 -6.54
N LEU A 188 -1.73 -4.64 -6.42
CA LEU A 188 -0.91 -5.20 -5.33
C LEU A 188 -1.34 -4.66 -3.96
N MET A 189 -1.66 -3.36 -3.86
CA MET A 189 -2.29 -2.79 -2.67
C MET A 189 -3.62 -3.50 -2.35
N GLY A 190 -4.45 -3.75 -3.36
CA GLY A 190 -5.74 -4.43 -3.24
C GLY A 190 -5.64 -5.83 -2.67
N MET A 191 -4.58 -6.58 -3.02
CA MET A 191 -4.29 -7.88 -2.39
C MET A 191 -4.07 -7.72 -0.88
N VAL A 192 -3.21 -6.78 -0.46
CA VAL A 192 -2.96 -6.55 0.97
C VAL A 192 -4.21 -6.05 1.69
N LEU A 193 -4.94 -5.10 1.10
CA LEU A 193 -6.16 -4.55 1.69
C LEU A 193 -7.26 -5.61 1.84
N ARG A 194 -7.30 -6.64 0.99
CA ARG A 194 -8.17 -7.80 1.18
C ARG A 194 -7.75 -8.59 2.42
N GLU A 195 -6.48 -8.96 2.52
CA GLU A 195 -5.96 -9.73 3.65
C GLU A 195 -6.11 -8.99 4.99
N THR A 196 -6.02 -7.66 4.98
CA THR A 196 -6.18 -6.83 6.19
C THR A 196 -7.60 -6.30 6.40
N THR A 197 -8.59 -6.71 5.61
CA THR A 197 -9.99 -6.26 5.74
C THR A 197 -10.14 -4.72 5.65
N ASN A 198 -9.41 -4.10 4.72
CA ASN A 198 -9.42 -2.66 4.45
C ASN A 198 -9.89 -2.29 3.03
N LEU A 199 -10.47 -3.22 2.25
CA LEU A 199 -10.97 -2.94 0.89
C LEU A 199 -11.94 -1.76 0.82
N ALA A 200 -12.76 -1.55 1.85
CA ALA A 200 -13.71 -0.45 1.93
C ALA A 200 -13.05 0.94 1.77
N VAL A 201 -11.75 1.07 2.05
CA VAL A 201 -11.02 2.35 1.94
C VAL A 201 -10.83 2.80 0.49
N ILE A 202 -10.79 1.85 -0.47
CA ILE A 202 -10.61 2.12 -1.91
C ILE A 202 -11.83 1.69 -2.75
N GLN A 203 -12.87 1.16 -2.12
CA GLN A 203 -14.04 0.60 -2.80
C GLN A 203 -14.71 1.61 -3.73
N ASP A 204 -14.99 2.83 -3.26
CA ASP A 204 -15.64 3.86 -4.07
C ASP A 204 -14.80 4.25 -5.29
N TRP A 205 -13.47 4.25 -5.15
CA TRP A 205 -12.59 4.51 -6.28
C TRP A 205 -12.66 3.40 -7.32
N ILE A 206 -12.64 2.13 -6.90
CA ILE A 206 -12.78 0.99 -7.83
C ILE A 206 -14.13 1.07 -8.57
N MET A 207 -15.22 1.34 -7.85
CA MET A 207 -16.57 1.48 -8.43
C MET A 207 -16.69 2.66 -9.40
N ALA A 208 -15.78 3.64 -9.32
CA ALA A 208 -15.73 4.79 -10.21
C ALA A 208 -14.80 4.60 -11.42
N ILE A 209 -14.10 3.47 -11.54
CA ILE A 209 -13.27 3.15 -12.71
C ILE A 209 -14.19 3.04 -13.93
N HIS A 210 -13.99 3.92 -14.90
CA HIS A 210 -14.73 3.92 -16.16
C HIS A 210 -13.79 3.95 -17.37
N ASP A 211 -12.47 3.86 -17.13
CA ASP A 211 -11.46 3.76 -18.16
C ASP A 211 -10.56 2.55 -17.87
N PRO A 212 -10.43 1.59 -18.80
CA PRO A 212 -9.58 0.42 -18.60
C PRO A 212 -8.08 0.73 -18.53
N PHE A 213 -7.64 1.97 -18.79
CA PHE A 213 -6.22 2.34 -18.74
C PHE A 213 -5.97 3.56 -17.86
N ASP A 214 -4.97 3.46 -16.98
CA ASP A 214 -4.62 4.56 -16.08
C ASP A 214 -3.80 5.67 -16.78
N ARG A 215 -3.13 5.32 -17.88
CA ARG A 215 -2.32 6.20 -18.74
C ARG A 215 -1.21 6.96 -18.01
N ASN A 216 -0.66 6.37 -16.94
CA ASN A 216 0.43 6.99 -16.17
C ASN A 216 1.75 7.06 -16.93
N ASN A 217 1.97 6.18 -17.89
CA ASN A 217 3.18 6.18 -18.71
C ASN A 217 2.97 7.05 -19.97
N GLN A 218 3.08 8.37 -19.83
CA GLN A 218 3.00 9.33 -20.94
C GLN A 218 1.71 9.26 -21.78
N GLY A 219 0.58 8.86 -21.19
CA GLY A 219 -0.67 8.71 -21.95
C GLY A 219 -0.84 7.35 -22.63
N ILE A 220 0.17 6.48 -22.57
CA ILE A 220 0.14 5.15 -23.19
C ILE A 220 -0.87 4.29 -22.44
N ALA A 221 -1.67 3.58 -23.21
CA ALA A 221 -2.62 2.64 -22.68
C ALA A 221 -1.96 1.25 -22.63
N GLU A 222 -1.49 0.87 -21.45
CA GLU A 222 -0.67 -0.32 -21.23
C GLU A 222 -1.53 -1.60 -21.20
N ALA A 223 -1.01 -2.71 -21.72
CA ALA A 223 -1.80 -3.92 -21.95
C ALA A 223 -2.10 -4.72 -20.66
N ASP A 224 -1.23 -4.62 -19.66
CA ASP A 224 -1.37 -5.24 -18.34
C ASP A 224 -2.56 -4.65 -17.54
N ASN A 225 -2.87 -3.36 -17.73
CA ASN A 225 -4.00 -2.68 -17.09
C ASN A 225 -5.33 -3.43 -17.28
N LEU A 226 -5.54 -4.10 -18.41
CA LEU A 226 -6.78 -4.83 -18.68
C LEU A 226 -7.04 -5.92 -17.63
N GLY A 227 -6.01 -6.71 -17.29
CA GLY A 227 -6.13 -7.74 -16.26
C GLY A 227 -6.19 -7.17 -14.85
N GLU A 228 -5.40 -6.13 -14.58
CA GLU A 228 -5.36 -5.43 -13.29
C GLU A 228 -6.72 -4.81 -12.93
N VAL A 229 -7.38 -4.16 -13.89
CA VAL A 229 -8.71 -3.55 -13.69
C VAL A 229 -9.77 -4.61 -13.42
N LEU A 230 -9.79 -5.72 -14.18
CA LEU A 230 -10.74 -6.82 -13.92
C LEU A 230 -10.52 -7.41 -12.52
N PHE A 231 -9.27 -7.60 -12.11
CA PHE A 231 -8.95 -8.04 -10.77
C PHE A 231 -9.42 -7.02 -9.71
N LEU A 232 -9.11 -5.73 -9.87
CA LEU A 232 -9.56 -4.67 -8.96
C LEU A 232 -11.09 -4.67 -8.80
N VAL A 233 -11.83 -4.72 -9.91
CA VAL A 233 -13.30 -4.81 -9.90
C VAL A 233 -13.77 -6.04 -9.14
N SER A 234 -13.11 -7.19 -9.30
CA SER A 234 -13.48 -8.42 -8.59
C SER A 234 -13.39 -8.33 -7.06
N LEU A 235 -12.63 -7.36 -6.53
CA LEU A 235 -12.50 -7.17 -5.09
C LEU A 235 -13.74 -6.58 -4.43
N VAL A 236 -14.58 -5.84 -5.19
CA VAL A 236 -15.71 -5.08 -4.62
C VAL A 236 -17.00 -5.16 -5.44
N SER A 237 -16.96 -5.74 -6.63
CA SER A 237 -18.06 -5.81 -7.57
C SER A 237 -18.00 -7.12 -8.37
N GLY A 238 -18.72 -7.17 -9.50
CA GLY A 238 -18.75 -8.34 -10.37
C GLY A 238 -18.73 -7.97 -11.84
N LYS A 239 -18.98 -8.99 -12.68
CA LYS A 239 -18.94 -8.89 -14.15
C LYS A 239 -19.89 -7.85 -14.77
N THR A 240 -20.86 -7.34 -14.02
CA THR A 240 -21.81 -6.31 -14.48
C THR A 240 -21.30 -4.88 -14.33
N HIS A 241 -20.11 -4.69 -13.75
CA HIS A 241 -19.50 -3.37 -13.64
C HIS A 241 -19.20 -2.79 -15.04
N PRO A 242 -19.54 -1.51 -15.34
CA PRO A 242 -19.45 -0.97 -16.70
C PRO A 242 -18.07 -1.09 -17.36
N VAL A 243 -16.98 -0.91 -16.59
CA VAL A 243 -15.62 -1.03 -17.13
C VAL A 243 -15.28 -2.43 -17.62
N VAL A 244 -15.96 -3.48 -17.14
CA VAL A 244 -15.69 -4.87 -17.54
C VAL A 244 -15.92 -5.02 -19.04
N GLN A 245 -17.05 -4.52 -19.56
CA GLN A 245 -17.29 -4.58 -21.00
C GLN A 245 -16.27 -3.76 -21.78
N MET A 246 -15.89 -2.58 -21.28
CA MET A 246 -14.86 -1.75 -21.93
C MET A 246 -13.50 -2.44 -21.97
N VAL A 247 -13.12 -3.18 -20.91
CA VAL A 247 -11.91 -4.02 -20.91
C VAL A 247 -12.04 -5.08 -22.01
N LEU A 248 -13.12 -5.85 -22.04
CA LEU A 248 -13.32 -6.94 -23.01
C LEU A 248 -13.26 -6.43 -24.46
N ASP A 249 -13.90 -5.29 -24.74
CA ASP A 249 -13.85 -4.65 -26.06
C ASP A 249 -12.43 -4.17 -26.39
N SER A 250 -11.70 -3.65 -25.39
CA SER A 250 -10.34 -3.15 -25.55
C SER A 250 -9.31 -4.25 -25.78
N VAL A 251 -9.55 -5.48 -25.33
CA VAL A 251 -8.61 -6.60 -25.54
C VAL A 251 -8.34 -6.84 -27.03
N ALA A 252 -9.34 -6.63 -27.89
CA ALA A 252 -9.24 -6.88 -29.33
C ALA A 252 -8.05 -6.17 -29.99
N ARG A 253 -7.72 -4.94 -29.53
CA ARG A 253 -6.64 -4.14 -30.12
C ARG A 253 -5.23 -4.65 -29.79
N PHE A 254 -5.08 -5.40 -28.70
CA PHE A 254 -3.81 -5.99 -28.27
C PHE A 254 -3.67 -7.46 -28.65
N ARG A 255 -4.72 -8.06 -29.21
CA ARG A 255 -4.74 -9.49 -29.52
C ARG A 255 -3.66 -9.84 -30.53
N ARG A 256 -2.91 -10.89 -30.22
CA ARG A 256 -2.00 -11.60 -31.12
C ARG A 256 -2.31 -13.08 -31.00
N GLU A 257 -2.99 -13.62 -32.02
CA GLU A 257 -3.48 -15.00 -32.02
C GLU A 257 -4.33 -15.33 -30.77
N ASN A 258 -3.74 -16.04 -29.81
CA ASN A 258 -4.34 -16.47 -28.54
C ASN A 258 -3.72 -15.80 -27.30
N TYR A 259 -2.95 -14.72 -27.43
CA TYR A 259 -2.43 -13.93 -26.31
C TYR A 259 -2.60 -12.42 -26.56
N ILE A 260 -2.17 -11.58 -25.62
CA ILE A 260 -2.13 -10.12 -25.80
C ILE A 260 -0.70 -9.59 -25.82
N LEU A 261 -0.47 -8.58 -26.65
CA LEU A 261 0.81 -7.90 -26.81
C LEU A 261 0.56 -6.39 -26.92
N GLY A 262 1.19 -5.63 -26.03
CA GLY A 262 1.28 -4.18 -26.06
C GLY A 262 2.45 -3.69 -25.23
N GLN A 263 2.48 -2.41 -24.91
CA GLN A 263 3.49 -1.84 -24.03
C GLN A 263 3.10 -1.97 -22.55
N THR A 264 4.11 -2.18 -21.71
CA THR A 264 4.09 -2.09 -20.24
C THR A 264 5.46 -1.54 -19.83
N ASP A 265 5.52 -0.40 -19.12
CA ASP A 265 6.76 0.31 -18.78
C ASP A 265 7.69 0.55 -20.00
N SER A 266 7.07 0.89 -21.13
CA SER A 266 7.70 1.20 -22.43
C SER A 266 8.27 0.00 -23.23
N ASP A 267 8.15 -1.22 -22.70
CA ASP A 267 8.59 -2.45 -23.36
C ASP A 267 7.43 -3.45 -23.56
N GLU A 268 7.65 -4.46 -24.41
CA GLU A 268 6.67 -5.53 -24.64
C GLU A 268 6.84 -6.67 -23.63
N HIS A 269 5.75 -7.02 -22.95
CA HIS A 269 5.73 -8.07 -21.92
C HIS A 269 4.54 -9.04 -22.10
N PRO A 270 4.49 -9.80 -23.21
CA PRO A 270 3.31 -10.59 -23.55
C PRO A 270 3.00 -11.73 -22.57
N VAL A 271 4.00 -12.28 -21.87
CA VAL A 271 3.77 -13.31 -20.85
C VAL A 271 3.12 -12.67 -19.64
N TYR A 272 3.69 -11.58 -19.14
CA TYR A 272 3.18 -10.84 -17.98
C TYR A 272 1.77 -10.27 -18.23
N GLN A 273 1.57 -9.60 -19.37
CA GLN A 273 0.29 -9.01 -19.77
C GLN A 273 -0.79 -10.08 -19.89
N THR A 274 -0.47 -11.22 -20.53
CA THR A 274 -1.44 -12.32 -20.68
C THR A 274 -1.75 -12.99 -19.34
N LYS A 275 -0.77 -13.16 -18.43
CA LYS A 275 -1.03 -13.66 -17.07
C LYS A 275 -1.99 -12.77 -16.29
N TRP A 276 -1.80 -11.45 -16.34
CA TRP A 276 -2.73 -10.49 -15.75
C TRP A 276 -4.13 -10.61 -16.35
N LEU A 277 -4.27 -10.63 -17.68
CA LEU A 277 -5.57 -10.75 -18.32
C LEU A 277 -6.29 -12.04 -17.89
N LYS A 278 -5.61 -13.19 -17.94
CA LYS A 278 -6.17 -14.48 -17.52
C LYS A 278 -6.61 -14.45 -16.06
N TYR A 279 -5.79 -13.86 -15.19
CA TYR A 279 -6.11 -13.73 -13.77
C TYR A 279 -7.33 -12.83 -13.52
N GLY A 280 -7.42 -11.69 -14.21
CA GLY A 280 -8.55 -10.77 -14.13
C GLY A 280 -9.85 -11.41 -14.63
N LEU A 281 -9.81 -12.09 -15.77
CA LEU A 281 -10.95 -12.85 -16.31
C LEU A 281 -11.43 -13.91 -15.33
N LYS A 282 -10.49 -14.72 -14.80
CA LYS A 282 -10.79 -15.77 -13.82
C LYS A 282 -11.42 -15.19 -12.55
N SER A 283 -10.92 -14.06 -12.06
CA SER A 283 -11.42 -13.44 -10.82
C SER A 283 -12.87 -12.97 -10.92
N LEU A 284 -13.37 -12.75 -12.15
CA LEU A 284 -14.77 -12.37 -12.41
C LEU A 284 -15.62 -13.50 -13.00
N ASN A 285 -15.09 -14.74 -13.05
CA ASN A 285 -15.71 -15.88 -13.73
C ASN A 285 -16.10 -15.57 -15.18
N LEU A 286 -15.23 -14.87 -15.91
CA LEU A 286 -15.38 -14.58 -17.33
C LEU A 286 -14.70 -15.67 -18.18
N PRO A 287 -15.17 -15.91 -19.42
CA PRO A 287 -14.52 -16.84 -20.34
C PRO A 287 -13.06 -16.45 -20.63
N ASP A 288 -12.19 -17.44 -20.62
CA ASP A 288 -10.76 -17.29 -20.91
C ASP A 288 -10.40 -18.12 -22.14
N ALA A 289 -10.08 -17.44 -23.24
CA ALA A 289 -9.64 -18.04 -24.50
C ALA A 289 -8.13 -17.87 -24.75
N TYR A 290 -7.38 -17.37 -23.76
CA TYR A 290 -6.00 -16.96 -23.93
C TYR A 290 -5.01 -18.01 -23.44
N VAL A 291 -3.83 -18.06 -24.06
CA VAL A 291 -2.72 -18.96 -23.70
C VAL A 291 -1.51 -18.09 -23.40
N VAL A 292 -0.81 -18.34 -22.28
CA VAL A 292 0.42 -17.59 -22.00
C VAL A 292 1.49 -18.04 -23.01
N PRO A 293 2.12 -17.11 -23.75
CA PRO A 293 3.10 -17.45 -24.76
C PRO A 293 4.34 -18.08 -24.12
N LYS A 294 4.93 -19.09 -24.80
CA LYS A 294 6.14 -19.79 -24.34
C LYS A 294 7.40 -19.05 -24.77
N GLN A 295 7.61 -17.85 -24.25
CA GLN A 295 8.79 -17.04 -24.53
C GLN A 295 9.33 -16.40 -23.26
N TYR A 296 10.60 -15.96 -23.32
CA TYR A 296 11.17 -15.17 -22.25
C TYR A 296 10.49 -13.80 -22.16
N ASP A 297 10.24 -13.36 -20.94
CA ASP A 297 9.68 -12.08 -20.57
C ASP A 297 10.23 -11.72 -19.18
N SER A 298 10.93 -10.59 -19.07
CA SER A 298 11.57 -10.17 -17.81
C SER A 298 10.56 -9.86 -16.71
N TYR A 299 9.30 -9.57 -17.04
CA TYR A 299 8.25 -9.30 -16.05
C TYR A 299 7.49 -10.58 -15.66
N SER A 300 7.73 -11.71 -16.33
CA SER A 300 7.05 -12.96 -16.01
C SER A 300 7.21 -13.39 -14.55
N SER A 301 8.35 -13.10 -13.91
CA SER A 301 8.61 -13.45 -12.51
C SER A 301 7.90 -12.52 -11.52
N LEU A 302 7.43 -11.34 -11.96
CA LEU A 302 6.66 -10.44 -11.10
C LEU A 302 5.26 -10.97 -10.78
N PHE A 303 4.77 -11.95 -11.56
CA PHE A 303 3.49 -12.60 -11.37
C PHE A 303 3.67 -13.93 -10.62
N TRP A 304 3.84 -13.86 -9.30
CA TRP A 304 4.27 -14.99 -8.46
C TRP A 304 3.13 -15.82 -7.85
N TRP A 305 1.90 -15.30 -7.83
CA TRP A 305 0.73 -15.96 -7.19
C TRP A 305 -0.04 -16.90 -8.13
N GLY A 306 0.36 -17.02 -9.40
CA GLY A 306 -0.30 -17.88 -10.38
C GLY A 306 0.50 -18.04 -11.67
N TYR A 307 0.20 -19.07 -12.46
CA TYR A 307 0.82 -19.32 -13.76
C TYR A 307 2.37 -19.40 -13.71
N THR A 308 2.93 -19.83 -12.59
CA THR A 308 4.38 -19.89 -12.36
C THR A 308 5.06 -20.95 -13.23
N ASN A 309 4.34 -22.00 -13.61
CA ASN A 309 4.75 -23.03 -14.56
C ASN A 309 4.78 -22.55 -16.03
N GLU A 310 4.19 -21.40 -16.34
CA GLU A 310 4.19 -20.79 -17.68
C GLU A 310 5.30 -19.75 -17.82
N HIS A 311 6.43 -19.96 -17.13
CA HIS A 311 7.60 -19.09 -17.15
C HIS A 311 8.74 -19.73 -17.96
N VAL A 312 9.37 -18.94 -18.82
CA VAL A 312 10.64 -19.28 -19.47
C VAL A 312 11.76 -18.53 -18.75
N ALA A 313 12.72 -19.28 -18.20
CA ALA A 313 13.85 -18.71 -17.48
C ALA A 313 14.67 -17.76 -18.36
N GLY A 314 15.22 -16.71 -17.75
CA GLY A 314 16.16 -15.82 -18.40
C GLY A 314 16.86 -14.91 -17.40
N LYS A 315 17.15 -13.68 -17.80
CA LYS A 315 17.94 -12.76 -16.96
C LYS A 315 17.09 -12.26 -15.79
N LYS A 316 17.66 -12.33 -14.59
CA LYS A 316 17.08 -11.72 -13.39
C LYS A 316 17.27 -10.21 -13.41
N PHE A 317 16.51 -9.50 -12.56
CA PHE A 317 16.68 -8.06 -12.38
C PHE A 317 18.10 -7.73 -11.87
N ASP A 318 18.67 -6.66 -12.43
CA ASP A 318 20.03 -6.23 -12.15
C ASP A 318 20.14 -5.38 -10.87
N GLU A 319 21.38 -4.99 -10.53
CA GLU A 319 21.66 -4.15 -9.36
C GLU A 319 20.96 -2.79 -9.42
N GLY A 320 20.86 -2.22 -10.62
CA GLY A 320 20.21 -0.93 -10.85
C GLY A 320 18.72 -0.99 -10.53
N SER A 321 18.05 -2.06 -10.97
CA SER A 321 16.65 -2.34 -10.67
C SER A 321 16.47 -2.60 -9.17
N ARG A 322 17.34 -3.42 -8.58
CA ARG A 322 17.34 -3.70 -7.13
C ARG A 322 17.43 -2.44 -6.28
N THR A 323 18.29 -1.51 -6.70
CA THR A 323 18.54 -0.25 -5.98
C THR A 323 17.37 0.72 -6.16
N ASN A 324 16.94 0.96 -7.41
CA ASN A 324 16.01 2.04 -7.74
C ASN A 324 14.53 1.62 -7.69
N ARG A 325 14.23 0.36 -7.97
CA ARG A 325 12.89 -0.24 -8.06
C ARG A 325 12.87 -1.57 -7.29
N PRO A 326 13.19 -1.56 -5.99
CA PRO A 326 13.36 -2.76 -5.19
C PRO A 326 12.15 -3.71 -5.22
N TYR A 327 10.94 -3.19 -5.44
CA TYR A 327 9.73 -4.00 -5.62
C TYR A 327 9.87 -5.08 -6.71
N LEU A 328 10.62 -4.84 -7.78
CA LEU A 328 10.85 -5.83 -8.84
C LEU A 328 11.60 -7.05 -8.31
N VAL A 329 12.62 -6.84 -7.48
CA VAL A 329 13.42 -7.92 -6.90
C VAL A 329 12.66 -8.63 -5.78
N TRP A 330 11.87 -7.90 -4.98
CA TRP A 330 11.00 -8.53 -3.99
C TRP A 330 9.95 -9.44 -4.64
N ALA A 331 9.32 -9.01 -5.74
CA ALA A 331 8.42 -9.86 -6.52
C ALA A 331 9.14 -11.07 -7.13
N GLU A 332 10.38 -10.88 -7.60
CA GLU A 332 11.22 -11.98 -8.12
C GLU A 332 11.62 -12.98 -7.02
N ASP A 333 11.86 -12.51 -5.79
CA ASP A 333 12.12 -13.34 -4.62
C ASP A 333 10.91 -14.20 -4.25
N HIS A 334 9.68 -13.67 -4.35
CA HIS A 334 8.47 -14.49 -4.20
C HIS A 334 8.45 -15.63 -5.20
N PHE A 335 8.81 -15.34 -6.46
CA PHE A 335 8.75 -16.30 -7.56
C PHE A 335 9.77 -17.41 -7.42
N TYR A 336 11.04 -17.06 -7.15
CA TYR A 336 12.14 -18.03 -7.04
C TYR A 336 12.39 -18.55 -5.62
N GLN A 337 11.63 -18.07 -4.62
CA GLN A 337 11.85 -18.37 -3.19
C GLN A 337 13.25 -17.97 -2.71
N GLU A 338 13.67 -16.78 -3.11
CA GLU A 338 14.98 -16.20 -2.79
C GLU A 338 14.86 -15.05 -1.79
N LYS A 339 16.00 -14.47 -1.39
CA LYS A 339 16.09 -13.37 -0.43
C LYS A 339 17.06 -12.27 -0.89
N ARG A 340 16.99 -11.89 -2.16
CA ARG A 340 17.82 -10.83 -2.78
C ARG A 340 17.25 -9.42 -2.61
N GLY A 341 15.99 -9.31 -2.20
CA GLY A 341 15.27 -8.07 -1.96
C GLY A 341 16.05 -7.14 -1.04
N MET A 342 16.08 -5.86 -1.41
CA MET A 342 16.90 -4.87 -0.73
C MET A 342 16.16 -4.26 0.45
N LEU A 343 16.87 -4.06 1.56
CA LEU A 343 16.38 -3.35 2.74
C LEU A 343 17.21 -2.09 3.00
N GLY A 344 16.55 -1.03 3.46
CA GLY A 344 17.22 0.18 3.93
C GLY A 344 17.88 -0.01 5.29
N ASN A 345 18.83 0.88 5.62
CA ASN A 345 19.42 1.05 6.96
C ASN A 345 18.48 1.76 7.97
N LEU A 346 17.37 2.35 7.49
CA LEU A 346 16.44 3.14 8.31
C LEU A 346 15.42 2.29 9.09
N ASP A 347 15.00 2.77 10.25
CA ASP A 347 13.86 2.21 10.98
C ASP A 347 12.52 2.64 10.37
N TYR A 348 12.49 3.74 9.60
CA TYR A 348 11.31 4.23 8.90
C TYR A 348 11.69 5.32 7.88
N PRO A 349 11.05 5.37 6.70
CA PRO A 349 10.24 4.32 6.07
C PRO A 349 11.08 3.13 5.56
N LEU A 350 10.44 1.99 5.33
CA LEU A 350 11.06 0.75 4.85
C LEU A 350 11.01 0.62 3.31
N SER A 351 9.98 1.18 2.67
CA SER A 351 9.76 1.05 1.24
C SER A 351 10.08 2.33 0.46
N TRP A 352 10.55 2.20 -0.78
CA TRP A 352 10.95 3.32 -1.63
C TRP A 352 10.94 3.02 -3.12
N GLU A 353 11.03 4.10 -3.89
CA GLU A 353 11.38 4.10 -5.30
C GLU A 353 12.34 5.26 -5.59
N GLN A 354 13.24 5.08 -6.57
CA GLN A 354 14.17 6.10 -7.00
C GLN A 354 14.21 6.23 -8.53
N LYS A 355 14.50 7.43 -9.04
CA LYS A 355 14.75 7.73 -10.45
C LYS A 355 13.61 7.31 -11.41
N SER A 356 12.36 7.28 -10.93
CA SER A 356 11.19 7.10 -11.78
C SER A 356 10.98 8.33 -12.66
N GLY A 357 10.73 8.11 -13.96
CA GLY A 357 10.51 9.20 -14.92
C GLY A 357 9.17 9.92 -14.74
N ASN A 358 8.22 9.28 -14.08
CA ASN A 358 6.83 9.75 -13.95
C ASN A 358 6.53 10.36 -12.56
N ALA A 359 7.51 10.36 -11.64
CA ALA A 359 7.36 10.92 -10.30
C ALA A 359 7.65 12.43 -10.27
N HIS A 360 6.77 13.19 -9.63
CA HIS A 360 6.96 14.63 -9.37
C HIS A 360 7.76 14.87 -8.09
N TYR A 361 9.08 14.62 -8.15
CA TYR A 361 9.97 14.73 -6.99
C TYR A 361 9.96 16.06 -6.21
N PRO A 362 9.63 17.24 -6.77
CA PRO A 362 9.49 18.45 -5.96
C PRO A 362 8.53 18.31 -4.77
N GLY A 363 7.55 17.39 -4.83
CA GLY A 363 6.67 17.09 -3.69
C GLY A 363 7.40 16.56 -2.45
N MET A 364 8.62 16.01 -2.60
CA MET A 364 9.44 15.56 -1.47
C MET A 364 10.10 16.70 -0.68
N THR A 365 10.03 17.95 -1.16
CA THR A 365 10.61 19.11 -0.47
C THR A 365 10.07 19.29 0.94
N VAL A 366 8.83 18.85 1.21
CA VAL A 366 8.22 18.89 2.54
C VAL A 366 8.98 18.01 3.55
N LEU A 367 9.61 16.93 3.08
CA LEU A 367 10.44 16.04 3.87
C LEU A 367 11.90 16.46 3.84
N ASP A 368 12.52 16.56 2.67
CA ASP A 368 13.88 17.06 2.55
C ASP A 368 14.24 17.43 1.11
N LYS A 369 15.03 18.50 0.92
CA LYS A 369 15.50 18.90 -0.41
C LYS A 369 16.48 17.90 -1.01
N ASP A 370 17.21 17.16 -0.18
CA ASP A 370 18.17 16.17 -0.67
C ASP A 370 17.49 14.94 -1.26
N LEU A 371 16.26 14.60 -0.84
CA LEU A 371 15.44 13.58 -1.49
C LEU A 371 15.11 13.96 -2.94
N VAL A 372 14.82 15.25 -3.18
CA VAL A 372 14.54 15.77 -4.52
C VAL A 372 15.78 15.62 -5.42
N LYS A 373 16.96 16.01 -4.92
CA LYS A 373 18.24 15.88 -5.64
C LYS A 373 18.54 14.42 -5.99
N GLN A 374 18.27 13.51 -5.06
CA GLN A 374 18.48 12.07 -5.26
C GLN A 374 17.39 11.41 -6.10
N LYS A 375 16.29 12.11 -6.44
CA LYS A 375 15.09 11.54 -7.05
C LYS A 375 14.59 10.33 -6.26
N LEU A 376 14.50 10.46 -4.94
CA LEU A 376 14.18 9.39 -4.01
C LEU A 376 12.84 9.66 -3.33
N ALA A 377 11.94 8.68 -3.35
CA ALA A 377 10.60 8.79 -2.82
C ALA A 377 10.33 7.69 -1.78
N PHE A 378 9.88 8.11 -0.60
CA PHE A 378 9.42 7.24 0.48
C PHE A 378 8.05 7.69 1.02
N PRO A 379 7.20 6.77 1.51
CA PRO A 379 7.22 5.33 1.23
C PRO A 379 6.73 5.00 -0.20
N HIS A 380 6.93 3.78 -0.72
CA HIS A 380 6.39 3.37 -2.02
C HIS A 380 5.46 2.16 -1.90
N SER A 381 4.22 2.29 -2.36
CA SER A 381 3.16 1.32 -2.07
C SER A 381 3.39 -0.05 -2.71
N TRP A 382 3.84 -0.16 -3.96
CA TRP A 382 4.14 -1.48 -4.54
C TRP A 382 5.30 -2.18 -3.81
N HIS A 383 6.32 -1.42 -3.37
CA HIS A 383 7.43 -2.01 -2.62
C HIS A 383 6.97 -2.49 -1.24
N ALA A 384 6.19 -1.66 -0.52
CA ALA A 384 5.57 -2.09 0.73
C ALA A 384 4.67 -3.32 0.54
N ALA A 385 3.92 -3.41 -0.57
CA ALA A 385 3.03 -4.53 -0.86
C ALA A 385 3.80 -5.84 -1.09
N GLU A 386 4.84 -5.83 -1.91
CA GLU A 386 5.63 -7.04 -2.18
C GLU A 386 6.31 -7.56 -0.92
N MET A 387 6.92 -6.66 -0.13
CA MET A 387 7.49 -7.00 1.17
C MET A 387 6.43 -7.58 2.11
N PHE A 388 5.27 -6.90 2.21
CA PHE A 388 4.18 -7.35 3.08
C PHE A 388 3.72 -8.74 2.69
N LEU A 389 3.39 -8.95 1.40
CA LEU A 389 2.86 -10.22 0.91
C LEU A 389 3.87 -11.36 1.06
N LEU A 390 5.19 -11.10 1.04
CA LEU A 390 6.20 -12.15 1.25
C LEU A 390 6.26 -12.56 2.72
N LEU A 391 6.27 -11.56 3.60
CA LEU A 391 6.44 -11.74 5.05
C LEU A 391 5.15 -12.14 5.76
N TYR A 392 3.99 -11.94 5.13
CA TYR A 392 2.69 -12.29 5.67
C TYR A 392 2.34 -13.77 5.54
N LYS A 393 3.02 -14.50 4.63
CA LYS A 393 2.78 -15.93 4.36
C LYS A 393 2.91 -16.80 5.61
#